data_AF-A0A1N7JZ92-F1
#
_entry.id   AF-A0A1N7JZ92-F1
#
_cell.length_a   1.000
_cell.length_b   1.000
_cell.length_c   1.000
_cell.angle_alpha   90.00
_cell.angle_beta   90.00
_cell.angle_gamma   90.00
#
_symmetry.space_group_name_H-M   'P 1'
#
loop_
_entity.id
_entity.type
_entity.pdbx_description
1 polymer ?
#
loop_
_entity_poly.entity_id
_entity_poly.type
_entity_poly.pdbx_seq_one_letter_code
_entity_poly.pdbx_strand_id
1 'polypeptide(L)' 'MSRNQLAALIDVNPQTIGALERGDHSPSLDLAFRVCEVFDLPVEAVFSRTEFAPMSKELYNR' A
#
# COMPACT_ATOMS: atom_id res chain seq x y z
N MET A 1 -11.44 4.92 -0.92
CA MET A 1 -11.40 3.65 -1.66
C MET A 1 -11.53 2.50 -0.66
N SER A 2 -12.35 1.49 -0.93
CA SER A 2 -12.45 0.28 -0.09
C SER A 2 -11.44 -0.80 -0.53
N ARG A 3 -11.18 -1.81 0.31
CA ARG A 3 -10.31 -2.95 -0.04
C ARG A 3 -10.80 -3.69 -1.30
N ASN A 4 -12.11 -3.89 -1.43
CA ASN A 4 -12.70 -4.55 -2.60
C ASN A 4 -12.50 -3.73 -3.88
N GLN A 5 -12.59 -2.39 -3.78
CA GLN A 5 -12.32 -1.50 -4.91
C GLN A 5 -10.85 -1.58 -5.32
N LEU A 6 -9.92 -1.51 -4.37
CA LEU A 6 -8.49 -1.64 -4.67
C LEU A 6 -8.18 -2.99 -5.30
N ALA A 7 -8.70 -4.08 -4.74
CA ALA A 7 -8.52 -5.43 -5.26
C ALA A 7 -9.01 -5.58 -6.70
N ALA A 8 -10.15 -4.96 -7.03
CA ALA A 8 -10.67 -4.94 -8.40
C ALA A 8 -9.80 -4.11 -9.35
N LEU A 9 -9.26 -2.96 -8.90
CA LEU A 9 -8.39 -2.11 -9.71
C LEU A 9 -7.05 -2.78 -10.04
N ILE A 10 -6.53 -3.59 -9.13
CA ILE A 10 -5.27 -4.32 -9.31
C ILE A 10 -5.48 -5.82 -9.56
N ASP A 11 -6.66 -6.23 -10.03
CA ASP A 11 -6.97 -7.62 -10.43
C ASP A 11 -6.45 -8.71 -9.45
N VAL A 12 -6.82 -8.59 -8.18
CA VAL A 12 -6.51 -9.59 -7.14
C VAL A 12 -7.73 -9.91 -6.28
N ASN A 13 -7.64 -10.98 -5.50
CA ASN A 13 -8.63 -11.28 -4.48
C ASN A 13 -8.55 -10.25 -3.31
N PRO A 14 -9.67 -9.76 -2.76
CA PRO A 14 -9.66 -8.88 -1.59
C PRO A 14 -8.88 -9.40 -0.37
N GLN A 15 -8.76 -10.72 -0.22
CA GLN A 15 -7.95 -11.35 0.83
C GLN A 15 -6.45 -11.03 0.66
N THR A 16 -5.96 -10.87 -0.57
CA THR A 16 -4.58 -10.46 -0.86
C THR A 16 -4.30 -9.08 -0.28
N ILE A 17 -5.24 -8.13 -0.40
CA ILE A 17 -5.10 -6.80 0.21
C ILE A 17 -4.99 -6.92 1.73
N GLY A 18 -5.84 -7.74 2.35
CA GLY A 18 -5.78 -7.96 3.79
C GLY A 18 -4.46 -8.61 4.25
N ALA A 19 -3.90 -9.53 3.47
CA ALA A 19 -2.61 -10.15 3.78
C ALA A 19 -1.44 -9.17 3.63
N LEU A 20 -1.47 -8.29 2.62
CA LEU A 20 -0.49 -7.22 2.43
C LEU A 20 -0.51 -6.23 3.60
N GLU A 21 -1.70 -5.78 4.03
CA GLU A 21 -1.84 -4.85 5.15
C GLU A 21 -1.33 -5.41 6.48
N ARG A 22 -1.43 -6.73 6.69
CA ARG A 22 -0.88 -7.40 7.88
C ARG A 22 0.61 -7.69 7.78
N GLY A 23 1.21 -7.55 6.59
CA GLY A 23 2.59 -7.94 6.34
C GLY A 23 2.81 -9.46 6.28
N ASP A 24 1.74 -10.25 6.09
CA ASP A 24 1.83 -11.72 6.02
C ASP A 24 2.66 -12.18 4.81
N HIS A 25 2.66 -11.39 3.72
CA HIS A 25 3.48 -11.64 2.53
C HIS A 25 3.94 -10.33 1.88
N SER A 26 5.11 -10.36 1.24
CA SER A 26 5.55 -9.27 0.35
C SER A 26 4.89 -9.40 -1.03
N PRO A 27 4.43 -8.31 -1.65
CA PRO A 27 3.84 -8.37 -3.00
C PRO A 27 4.90 -8.80 -4.03
N SER A 28 4.45 -9.31 -5.17
CA SER A 28 5.31 -9.36 -6.36
C SER A 28 5.63 -7.95 -6.83
N LEU A 29 6.71 -7.79 -7.60
CA LEU A 29 7.10 -6.49 -8.14
C LEU A 29 6.00 -5.88 -9.03
N ASP A 30 5.35 -6.71 -9.86
CA ASP A 30 4.19 -6.32 -10.67
C ASP A 30 3.03 -5.79 -9.82
N LEU A 31 2.66 -6.52 -8.75
CA LEU A 31 1.58 -6.10 -7.87
C LEU A 31 1.92 -4.79 -7.16
N ALA A 32 3.18 -4.62 -6.73
CA ALA A 32 3.63 -3.39 -6.12
C ALA A 32 3.46 -2.19 -7.08
N PHE A 33 3.87 -2.34 -8.35
CA PHE A 33 3.71 -1.27 -9.35
C PHE A 33 2.24 -0.96 -9.67
N ARG A 34 1.37 -1.97 -9.79
CA ARG A 34 -0.07 -1.73 -10.00
C ARG A 34 -0.71 -0.97 -8.84
N VAL A 35 -0.29 -1.23 -7.60
CA VAL A 35 -0.72 -0.44 -6.44
C VAL A 35 -0.23 1.01 -6.58
N CYS A 36 1.03 1.22 -6.96
CA CYS A 36 1.61 2.55 -7.17
C CYS A 36 0.84 3.36 -8.21
N GLU A 37 0.45 2.73 -9.33
CA GLU A 37 -0.35 3.37 -10.39
C GLU A 37 -1.73 3.81 -9.89
N VAL A 38 -2.40 3.00 -9.06
CA VAL A 38 -3.71 3.36 -8.49
C VAL A 38 -3.64 4.60 -7.60
N PHE A 39 -2.52 4.78 -6.89
CA PHE A 39 -2.33 5.91 -5.98
C PHE A 39 -1.61 7.11 -6.61
N ASP A 40 -1.10 6.97 -7.84
CA ASP A 40 -0.24 7.97 -8.50
C ASP A 40 0.96 8.37 -7.64
N LEU A 41 1.63 7.36 -7.07
CA LEU A 41 2.75 7.54 -6.15
C LEU A 41 3.94 6.64 -6.53
N PRO A 42 5.18 7.05 -6.25
CA PRO A 42 6.34 6.20 -6.46
C PRO A 42 6.39 5.06 -5.42
N VAL A 43 7.15 4.00 -5.72
CA VAL A 43 7.17 2.78 -4.90
C VAL A 43 7.60 3.02 -3.46
N GLU A 44 8.56 3.91 -3.23
CA GLU A 44 9.06 4.27 -1.90
C GLU A 44 8.05 5.04 -1.04
N ALA A 45 7.04 5.66 -1.66
CA ALA A 45 5.95 6.33 -0.95
C ALA A 45 4.84 5.36 -0.54
N VAL A 46 4.77 4.18 -1.17
CA VAL A 46 3.75 3.16 -0.90
C VAL A 46 4.32 2.02 -0.04
N PHE A 47 5.55 1.61 -0.31
CA PHE A 47 6.22 0.48 0.33
C PHE A 47 7.53 0.94 0.97
N SER A 48 7.68 0.68 2.26
CA SER A 48 8.89 0.99 3.02
C SER A 48 9.33 -0.21 3.84
N ARG A 49 10.65 -0.33 4.06
CA ARG A 49 11.23 -1.32 4.99
C ARG A 49 11.09 -0.90 6.45
N THR A 50 10.69 0.35 6.70
CA THR A 50 10.42 0.90 8.02
C THR A 50 9.00 1.43 8.07
N GLU A 51 8.35 1.32 9.23
CA GLU A 51 7.00 1.85 9.43
C GLU A 51 6.94 3.35 9.15
N PHE A 52 5.88 3.80 8.46
CA PHE A 52 5.63 5.22 8.23
C PHE A 52 5.25 5.90 9.54
N ALA A 53 5.86 7.06 9.81
CA ALA A 53 5.46 7.85 10.96
C ALA A 53 4.01 8.35 10.77
N PRO A 54 3.21 8.43 11.85
CA PRO A 54 1.90 9.06 11.75
C PRO A 54 2.06 10.53 11.36
N MET A 55 1.21 11.03 10.48
CA MET A 55 1.27 12.43 9.99
C MET A 55 1.27 13.46 11.12
N SER A 56 0.64 13.16 12.28
CA SER A 56 0.67 14.05 13.44
C SER A 56 2.09 14.30 13.95
N LYS A 57 2.94 13.27 13.94
CA LYS A 57 4.35 13.40 14.34
C LYS A 57 5.13 14.25 13.35
N GLU A 58 4.77 14.26 12.06
CA GLU A 58 5.44 15.09 11.05
C GLU A 58 4.94 16.54 11.05
N LEU A 59 3.65 16.75 11.26
CA LEU A 59 3.01 18.07 11.18
C LEU A 59 3.19 18.92 12.44
N TYR A 60 3.22 18.30 13.62
CA TYR A 60 3.27 19.02 14.91
C TYR A 60 4.64 18.99 15.61
N ASN A 61 5.68 18.38 15.01
CA ASN A 61 7.07 18.47 15.50
C ASN A 61 7.80 19.75 15.07
N ARG A 62 7.07 20.81 14.73
CA ARG A 62 7.64 22.13 14.44
C ARG A 62 7.54 23.03 15.66
#